data_AF-A0A0B7IHN8-F1
#
_entry.id   AF-A0A0B7IHN8-F1
#
_cell.length_a   1.000
_cell.length_b   1.000
_cell.length_c   1.000
_cell.angle_alpha   90.00
_cell.angle_beta   90.00
_cell.angle_gamma   90.00
#
_symmetry.space_group_name_H-M   'P 1'
#
loop_
_entity.id
_entity.type
_entity.pdbx_description
1 polymer ?
#
loop_
_entity_poly.entity_id
_entity_poly.type
_entity_poly.pdbx_seq_one_letter_code
_entity_poly.pdbx_strand_id
1 'polypeptide(L)'
;MRKTNFRSMLAIGMIAIAPLMSSCNKSDEPTPVVEITEVQIGKPDFTMLIGETTTLVPTITPENATDKKLTWVSSAPNVAEVDVNGKIFAKSRGRAEITATTTNGKTATCKVIVLNARINSVEAEDGYMILETGKSVGEQIALYIKADPKYRYGIWIDLNNDGEKQHSETNITFDQEKNYTLGARTITIYGKITTLNCSNGKLYNLSVENNKALEELNCLNNSLTILDVSQNTALQNLWCQMNFLTIIDVSQNKALKKLECYYNRLTTLDISQNKSLGWLSFDNNQIKKAAMNAVLGALPERSTSDEAKVYIQMKDSAEEGNELPDAAKVIEAKMKNWKVYQFENGKDKEL
;
A
#
# COMPACT_ATOMS: atom_id res chain seq x y z
N MET A 1 -64.76 100.34 -55.76
CA MET A 1 -63.65 99.70 -55.00
C MET A 1 -63.91 99.90 -53.50
N ARG A 2 -64.49 98.89 -52.84
CA ARG A 2 -65.03 98.89 -51.44
C ARG A 2 -65.80 97.53 -51.33
N LYS A 3 -65.93 96.78 -50.24
CA LYS A 3 -66.13 97.11 -48.82
C LYS A 3 -66.08 95.78 -48.02
N THR A 4 -65.34 95.80 -46.91
CA THR A 4 -65.68 95.34 -45.54
C THR A 4 -66.63 94.17 -45.22
N ASN A 5 -66.15 93.39 -44.25
CA ASN A 5 -66.79 92.83 -43.02
C ASN A 5 -67.82 91.68 -43.10
N PHE A 6 -67.47 90.54 -42.50
CA PHE A 6 -68.05 89.97 -41.25
C PHE A 6 -67.44 88.58 -41.03
N ARG A 7 -66.86 88.26 -39.87
CA ARG A 7 -66.70 86.86 -39.43
C ARG A 7 -66.80 86.71 -37.92
N SER A 8 -67.66 85.78 -37.53
CA SER A 8 -68.03 85.35 -36.18
C SER A 8 -67.07 84.27 -35.63
N MET A 9 -66.98 84.22 -34.30
CA MET A 9 -66.24 83.25 -33.49
C MET A 9 -66.86 81.83 -33.49
N LEU A 10 -66.00 80.80 -33.37
CA LEU A 10 -66.17 79.66 -32.44
C LEU A 10 -64.81 78.96 -32.18
N ALA A 11 -64.70 78.31 -31.02
CA ALA A 11 -63.49 77.95 -30.27
C ALA A 11 -62.89 76.55 -30.55
N ILE A 12 -61.59 76.35 -30.22
CA ILE A 12 -60.96 75.04 -29.90
C ILE A 12 -59.84 75.23 -28.85
N GLY A 13 -59.78 74.33 -27.86
CA GLY A 13 -58.95 74.39 -26.65
C GLY A 13 -57.45 74.05 -26.78
N MET A 14 -56.69 74.41 -25.74
CA MET A 14 -55.26 74.15 -25.59
C MET A 14 -55.00 73.10 -24.51
N ILE A 15 -54.17 72.11 -24.85
CA ILE A 15 -53.63 71.05 -23.99
C ILE A 15 -52.35 71.56 -23.32
N ALA A 16 -52.23 71.38 -22.01
CA ALA A 16 -51.06 71.74 -21.21
C ALA A 16 -49.96 70.66 -21.31
N ILE A 17 -48.73 71.11 -21.52
CA ILE A 17 -47.50 70.29 -21.53
C ILE A 17 -46.83 70.43 -20.16
N ALA A 18 -46.62 69.31 -19.45
CA ALA A 18 -45.81 69.25 -18.23
C ALA A 18 -44.43 68.67 -18.55
N PRO A 19 -43.33 69.20 -17.98
CA PRO A 19 -41.98 68.73 -18.26
C PRO A 19 -41.66 67.42 -17.54
N LEU A 20 -40.99 66.49 -18.24
CA LEU A 20 -40.40 65.28 -17.66
C LEU A 20 -39.31 65.65 -16.64
N MET A 21 -39.51 65.30 -15.38
CA MET A 21 -38.39 65.19 -14.44
C MET A 21 -37.66 63.87 -14.68
N SER A 22 -36.37 63.98 -14.95
CA SER A 22 -35.43 62.87 -15.01
C SER A 22 -35.42 62.10 -13.69
N SER A 23 -35.94 60.87 -13.72
CA SER A 23 -35.75 59.89 -12.66
C SER A 23 -34.30 59.42 -12.72
N CYS A 24 -33.47 59.86 -11.77
CA CYS A 24 -32.21 59.18 -11.47
C CYS A 24 -32.55 57.74 -11.04
N ASN A 25 -32.28 56.76 -11.90
CA ASN A 25 -32.17 55.38 -11.46
C ASN A 25 -31.02 55.33 -10.45
N LYS A 26 -31.34 54.90 -9.22
CA LYS A 26 -30.35 54.53 -8.21
C LYS A 26 -29.33 53.62 -8.88
N SER A 27 -28.09 54.09 -8.89
CA SER A 27 -26.91 53.28 -9.17
C SER A 27 -27.00 51.98 -8.39
N ASP A 28 -26.66 50.87 -9.05
CA ASP A 28 -26.32 49.60 -8.41
C ASP A 28 -25.26 49.87 -7.33
N GLU A 29 -25.68 50.11 -6.09
CA GLU A 29 -24.76 50.06 -4.96
C GLU A 29 -24.29 48.60 -4.86
N PRO A 30 -22.96 48.33 -4.94
CA PRO A 30 -22.47 46.98 -4.81
C PRO A 30 -22.91 46.43 -3.46
N THR A 31 -23.52 45.24 -3.48
CA THR A 31 -23.88 44.51 -2.27
C THR A 31 -22.66 44.42 -1.34
N PRO A 32 -22.81 44.67 -0.03
CA PRO A 32 -21.68 44.69 0.89
C PRO A 32 -21.01 43.30 0.91
N VAL A 33 -19.74 43.26 0.49
CA VAL A 33 -18.91 42.05 0.49
C VAL A 33 -18.59 41.68 1.94
N VAL A 34 -18.98 40.48 2.35
CA VAL A 34 -18.66 39.94 3.67
C VAL A 34 -17.52 38.93 3.49
N GLU A 35 -16.32 39.31 3.92
CA GLU A 35 -15.13 38.48 3.77
C GLU A 35 -15.09 37.32 4.77
N ILE A 36 -14.51 36.20 4.33
CA ILE A 36 -14.20 35.09 5.23
C ILE A 36 -13.04 35.49 6.15
N THR A 37 -13.28 35.45 7.46
CA THR A 37 -12.23 35.65 8.46
C THR A 37 -11.52 34.34 8.80
N GLU A 38 -12.24 33.21 8.74
CA GLU A 38 -11.75 31.90 9.14
C GLU A 38 -12.44 30.76 8.38
N VAL A 39 -11.70 29.68 8.15
CA VAL A 39 -12.21 28.38 7.69
C VAL A 39 -11.70 27.31 8.64
N GLN A 40 -12.52 26.32 8.99
CA GLN A 40 -12.15 25.20 9.86
C GLN A 40 -12.64 23.89 9.25
N ILE A 41 -11.82 22.84 9.28
CA ILE A 41 -12.28 21.47 8.98
C ILE A 41 -12.78 20.88 10.29
N GLY A 42 -14.09 20.65 10.41
CA GLY A 42 -14.73 20.14 11.64
C GLY A 42 -14.39 18.69 12.00
N LYS A 43 -13.49 18.04 11.26
CA LYS A 43 -12.97 16.70 11.58
C LYS A 43 -11.51 16.81 12.03
N PRO A 44 -11.13 16.21 13.18
CA PRO A 44 -9.72 16.07 13.54
C PRO A 44 -9.00 15.15 12.56
N ASP A 45 -7.67 15.03 12.69
CA ASP A 45 -6.89 14.00 12.00
C ASP A 45 -7.56 12.62 12.16
N PHE A 46 -7.72 11.88 11.06
CA PHE A 46 -8.49 10.63 11.06
C PHE A 46 -7.87 9.55 10.16
N THR A 47 -8.39 8.34 10.32
CA THR A 47 -7.93 7.15 9.60
C THR A 47 -9.02 6.65 8.67
N MET A 48 -8.63 6.17 7.49
CA MET A 48 -9.50 5.50 6.51
C MET A 48 -8.87 4.17 6.10
N LEU A 49 -9.69 3.20 5.70
CA LEU A 49 -9.22 2.04 4.96
C LEU A 49 -9.14 2.33 3.46
N ILE A 50 -8.23 1.66 2.76
CA ILE A 50 -8.20 1.68 1.29
C ILE A 50 -9.61 1.37 0.73
N GLY A 51 -10.04 2.18 -0.23
CA GLY A 51 -11.34 2.06 -0.89
C GLY A 51 -12.47 2.82 -0.19
N GLU A 52 -12.29 3.27 1.05
CA GLU A 52 -13.30 4.09 1.73
C GLU A 52 -13.40 5.49 1.13
N THR A 53 -14.58 6.09 1.28
CA THR A 53 -14.80 7.51 0.95
C THR A 53 -15.37 8.24 2.15
N THR A 54 -15.02 9.53 2.27
CA THR A 54 -15.67 10.43 3.22
C THR A 54 -15.73 11.83 2.63
N THR A 55 -16.61 12.69 3.12
CA THR A 55 -16.67 14.09 2.68
C THR A 55 -16.34 14.99 3.85
N LEU A 56 -15.44 15.95 3.63
CA LEU A 56 -15.17 17.01 4.59
C LEU A 56 -16.18 18.14 4.40
N VAL A 57 -16.70 18.65 5.52
CA VAL A 57 -17.63 19.78 5.54
C VAL A 57 -17.01 20.89 6.39
N PRO A 58 -16.30 21.85 5.78
CA PRO A 58 -15.69 22.95 6.52
C PRO A 58 -16.72 23.94 7.04
N THR A 59 -16.42 24.56 8.17
CA THR A 59 -17.16 25.70 8.71
C THR A 59 -16.47 26.98 8.27
N ILE A 60 -17.24 27.96 7.79
CA ILE A 60 -16.75 29.27 7.32
C ILE A 60 -17.30 30.35 8.25
N THR A 61 -16.43 31.24 8.73
CA THR A 61 -16.78 32.38 9.59
C THR A 61 -16.48 33.69 8.87
N PRO A 62 -17.42 34.67 8.84
CA PRO A 62 -18.80 34.54 9.30
C PRO A 62 -19.66 33.69 8.35
N GLU A 63 -20.73 33.09 8.87
CA GLU A 63 -21.61 32.21 8.09
C GLU A 63 -22.26 32.93 6.90
N ASN A 64 -22.44 34.25 6.95
CA ASN A 64 -23.01 35.04 5.86
C ASN A 64 -21.97 35.59 4.87
N ALA A 65 -20.73 35.05 4.87
CA ALA A 65 -19.71 35.42 3.88
C ALA A 65 -20.23 35.32 2.44
N THR A 66 -19.91 36.32 1.62
CA THR A 66 -20.48 36.48 0.27
C THR A 66 -19.88 35.51 -0.76
N ASP A 67 -18.63 35.08 -0.58
CA ASP A 67 -17.98 34.04 -1.38
C ASP A 67 -17.51 32.92 -0.47
N LYS A 68 -18.13 31.73 -0.61
CA LYS A 68 -17.84 30.53 0.17
C LYS A 68 -17.10 29.46 -0.62
N LYS A 69 -16.56 29.81 -1.80
CA LYS A 69 -15.87 28.85 -2.64
C LYS A 69 -14.60 28.35 -1.95
N LEU A 70 -14.39 27.04 -2.03
CA LEU A 70 -13.20 26.38 -1.53
C LEU A 70 -12.46 25.70 -2.67
N THR A 71 -11.14 25.69 -2.56
CA THR A 71 -10.25 24.86 -3.37
C THR A 71 -9.63 23.80 -2.47
N TRP A 72 -9.59 22.56 -2.96
CA TRP A 72 -9.08 21.42 -2.20
C TRP A 72 -7.77 20.91 -2.80
N VAL A 73 -6.83 20.57 -1.93
CA VAL A 73 -5.54 19.98 -2.32
C VAL A 73 -5.21 18.83 -1.37
N SER A 74 -4.68 17.74 -1.92
CA SER A 74 -4.05 16.67 -1.16
C SER A 74 -2.54 16.75 -1.34
N SER A 75 -1.78 16.66 -0.25
CA SER A 75 -0.31 16.57 -0.31
C SER A 75 0.19 15.24 -0.88
N ALA A 76 -0.65 14.19 -0.90
CA ALA A 76 -0.35 12.88 -1.48
C ALA A 76 -1.59 12.29 -2.18
N PRO A 77 -1.94 12.75 -3.40
CA PRO A 77 -3.16 12.31 -4.11
C PRO A 77 -3.21 10.82 -4.44
N ASN A 78 -2.05 10.14 -4.49
CA ASN A 78 -1.98 8.69 -4.67
C ASN A 78 -2.32 7.90 -3.39
N VAL A 79 -2.25 8.55 -2.22
CA VAL A 79 -2.64 7.99 -0.91
C VAL A 79 -4.11 8.31 -0.63
N ALA A 80 -4.46 9.60 -0.67
CA ALA A 80 -5.83 10.07 -0.51
C ALA A 80 -6.10 11.19 -1.53
N GLU A 81 -7.01 10.94 -2.46
CA GLU A 81 -7.47 11.94 -3.42
C GLU A 81 -8.61 12.74 -2.81
N VAL A 82 -8.68 14.04 -3.08
CA VAL A 82 -9.80 14.91 -2.70
C VAL A 82 -10.37 15.58 -3.96
N ASP A 83 -11.68 15.51 -4.14
CA ASP A 83 -12.36 16.15 -5.26
C ASP A 83 -12.72 17.62 -4.98
N VAL A 84 -13.32 18.28 -5.97
CA VAL A 84 -13.73 19.69 -5.87
C VAL A 84 -14.78 19.96 -4.78
N ASN A 85 -15.51 18.93 -4.33
CA ASN A 85 -16.53 19.02 -3.30
C ASN A 85 -16.01 18.62 -1.91
N GLY A 86 -14.70 18.36 -1.77
CA GLY A 86 -14.11 17.90 -0.51
C GLY A 86 -14.39 16.42 -0.20
N LYS A 87 -14.83 15.63 -1.19
CA LYS A 87 -14.94 14.17 -1.05
C LYS A 87 -13.57 13.54 -1.22
N ILE A 88 -13.16 12.79 -0.21
CA ILE A 88 -11.90 12.06 -0.14
C ILE A 88 -12.13 10.60 -0.56
N PHE A 89 -11.22 10.05 -1.35
CA PHE A 89 -11.12 8.63 -1.66
C PHE A 89 -9.74 8.10 -1.25
N ALA A 90 -9.74 7.10 -0.37
CA ALA A 90 -8.52 6.46 0.12
C ALA A 90 -8.00 5.43 -0.91
N LYS A 91 -6.82 5.68 -1.48
CA LYS A 91 -6.27 4.90 -2.60
C LYS A 91 -5.18 3.91 -2.20
N SER A 92 -4.24 4.33 -1.34
CA SER A 92 -3.10 3.49 -0.95
C SER A 92 -2.63 3.81 0.46
N ARG A 93 -1.95 2.86 1.11
CA ARG A 93 -1.39 3.02 2.46
C ARG A 93 -0.50 4.26 2.53
N GLY A 94 -0.68 5.07 3.55
CA GLY A 94 0.20 6.21 3.76
C GLY A 94 -0.45 7.32 4.57
N ARG A 95 0.15 8.51 4.48
CA ARG A 95 -0.37 9.73 5.10
C ARG A 95 -0.52 10.81 4.04
N ALA A 96 -1.63 11.52 4.09
CA ALA A 96 -1.89 12.69 3.28
C ALA A 96 -2.39 13.83 4.18
N GLU A 97 -2.11 15.06 3.81
CA GLU A 97 -2.72 16.25 4.39
C GLU A 97 -3.69 16.83 3.36
N ILE A 98 -4.94 17.04 3.77
CA ILE A 98 -5.99 17.62 2.94
C ILE A 98 -6.19 19.07 3.37
N THR A 99 -6.05 19.98 2.42
CA THR A 99 -6.12 21.42 2.63
C THR A 99 -7.31 22.01 1.89
N ALA A 100 -8.17 22.73 2.62
CA ALA A 100 -9.19 23.61 2.06
C ALA A 100 -8.68 25.05 2.05
N THR A 101 -8.78 25.73 0.92
CA THR A 101 -8.36 27.13 0.76
C THR A 101 -9.52 27.98 0.23
N THR A 102 -9.85 29.06 0.94
CA THR A 102 -10.84 30.05 0.50
C THR A 102 -10.26 30.96 -0.59
N THR A 103 -11.12 31.68 -1.31
CA THR A 103 -10.69 32.61 -2.37
C THR A 103 -9.84 33.78 -1.86
N ASN A 104 -10.03 34.19 -0.60
CA ASN A 104 -9.18 35.18 0.07
C ASN A 104 -7.98 34.58 0.83
N GLY A 105 -7.65 33.31 0.59
CA GLY A 105 -6.40 32.68 1.04
C GLY A 105 -6.39 32.15 2.47
N LYS A 106 -7.52 32.07 3.15
CA LYS A 106 -7.62 31.37 4.44
C LYS A 106 -7.56 29.87 4.20
N THR A 107 -6.89 29.14 5.09
CA THR A 107 -6.69 27.70 4.95
C THR A 107 -7.11 26.95 6.20
N ALA A 108 -7.57 25.72 6.00
CA ALA A 108 -7.75 24.71 7.03
C ALA A 108 -7.21 23.38 6.53
N THR A 109 -6.60 22.61 7.43
CA THR A 109 -6.02 21.30 7.09
C THR A 109 -6.50 20.20 8.03
N CYS A 110 -6.48 18.97 7.54
CA CYS A 110 -6.59 17.76 8.36
C CYS A 110 -5.69 16.66 7.79
N LYS A 111 -5.13 15.81 8.65
CA LYS A 111 -4.36 14.65 8.22
C LYS A 111 -5.25 13.43 8.05
N VAL A 112 -4.99 12.70 6.97
CA VAL A 112 -5.64 11.43 6.64
C VAL A 112 -4.56 10.36 6.65
N ILE A 113 -4.75 9.34 7.49
CA ILE A 113 -3.94 8.13 7.48
C ILE A 113 -4.74 7.05 6.76
N VAL A 114 -4.18 6.49 5.69
CA VAL A 114 -4.81 5.37 4.98
C VAL A 114 -4.12 4.08 5.39
N LEU A 115 -4.91 3.13 5.88
CA LEU A 115 -4.47 1.80 6.29
C LEU A 115 -5.03 0.73 5.35
N ASN A 116 -4.35 -0.42 5.34
CA ASN A 116 -4.79 -1.59 4.57
C ASN A 116 -5.70 -2.49 5.42
N ALA A 117 -5.51 -2.43 6.74
CA ALA A 117 -6.23 -3.22 7.72
C ALA A 117 -6.66 -2.36 8.92
N ARG A 118 -7.78 -2.71 9.55
CA ARG A 118 -8.14 -2.19 10.88
C ARG A 118 -7.30 -2.92 11.90
N ILE A 119 -6.30 -2.22 12.42
CA ILE A 119 -5.41 -2.80 13.43
C ILE A 119 -5.93 -2.43 14.82
N ASN A 120 -6.33 -3.45 15.58
CA ASN A 120 -6.57 -3.31 16.99
C ASN A 120 -5.23 -3.20 17.72
N SER A 121 -4.92 -2.00 18.23
CA SER A 121 -3.62 -1.73 18.83
C SER A 121 -3.33 -2.59 20.07
N VAL A 122 -4.35 -3.00 20.81
CA VAL A 122 -4.20 -3.83 22.01
C VAL A 122 -3.87 -5.27 21.61
N GLU A 123 -4.61 -5.83 20.66
CA GLU A 123 -4.37 -7.19 20.15
C GLU A 123 -3.04 -7.28 19.35
N ALA A 124 -2.58 -6.16 18.79
CA ALA A 124 -1.34 -6.06 18.02
C ALA A 124 -0.06 -6.04 18.90
N GLU A 125 -0.17 -5.86 20.22
CA GLU A 125 1.00 -5.74 21.12
C GLU A 125 1.90 -6.98 21.08
N ASP A 126 1.31 -8.17 20.96
CA ASP A 126 2.02 -9.45 20.87
C ASP A 126 2.50 -9.79 19.45
N GLY A 127 2.37 -8.84 18.53
CA GLY A 127 2.74 -8.96 17.13
C GLY A 127 1.53 -9.24 16.24
N TYR A 128 1.67 -8.90 14.96
CA TYR A 128 0.65 -9.16 13.95
C TYR A 128 1.27 -9.22 12.56
N MET A 129 0.51 -9.69 11.59
CA MET A 129 0.90 -9.76 10.18
C MET A 129 -0.31 -9.45 9.31
N ILE A 130 -0.10 -8.81 8.16
CA ILE A 130 -1.17 -8.47 7.23
C ILE A 130 -0.95 -9.22 5.93
N LEU A 131 -1.99 -9.88 5.43
CA LEU A 131 -2.01 -10.55 4.14
C LEU A 131 -3.05 -9.87 3.26
N GLU A 132 -2.66 -9.46 2.05
CA GLU A 132 -3.61 -8.94 1.05
C GLU A 132 -3.62 -9.85 -0.17
N THR A 133 -4.81 -10.37 -0.47
CA THR A 133 -5.00 -11.39 -1.49
C THR A 133 -5.80 -10.91 -2.68
N GLY A 134 -5.42 -11.41 -3.85
CA GLY A 134 -6.18 -11.32 -5.09
C GLY A 134 -7.50 -12.12 -5.06
N LYS A 135 -7.67 -13.04 -4.10
CA LYS A 135 -8.90 -13.83 -3.91
C LYS A 135 -10.08 -12.94 -3.55
N SER A 136 -11.27 -13.37 -3.93
CA SER A 136 -12.54 -12.70 -3.67
C SER A 136 -13.06 -13.05 -2.28
N VAL A 137 -13.88 -12.17 -1.71
CA VAL A 137 -14.64 -12.50 -0.49
C VAL A 137 -15.48 -13.75 -0.74
N GLY A 138 -15.48 -14.66 0.23
CA GLY A 138 -16.11 -16.00 0.14
C GLY A 138 -15.20 -17.08 -0.44
N GLU A 139 -14.09 -16.75 -1.11
CA GLU A 139 -13.06 -17.74 -1.46
C GLU A 139 -12.25 -18.15 -0.21
N GLN A 140 -11.51 -19.26 -0.32
CA GLN A 140 -10.67 -19.76 0.76
C GLN A 140 -9.19 -19.45 0.55
N ILE A 141 -8.50 -19.18 1.66
CA ILE A 141 -7.04 -19.13 1.75
C ILE A 141 -6.54 -20.28 2.64
N ALA A 142 -5.58 -21.06 2.13
CA ALA A 142 -4.93 -22.10 2.89
C ALA A 142 -3.79 -21.49 3.71
N LEU A 143 -3.79 -21.69 5.03
CA LEU A 143 -2.75 -21.24 5.93
C LEU A 143 -2.27 -22.39 6.81
N TYR A 144 -0.96 -22.47 7.01
CA TYR A 144 -0.33 -23.30 8.03
C TYR A 144 0.33 -22.38 9.05
N ILE A 145 0.00 -22.54 10.32
CA ILE A 145 0.50 -21.67 11.39
C ILE A 145 1.13 -22.53 12.49
N LYS A 146 2.33 -22.16 12.94
CA LYS A 146 2.90 -22.64 14.21
C LYS A 146 3.12 -21.49 15.17
N ALA A 147 2.98 -21.80 16.45
CA ALA A 147 3.39 -20.95 17.55
C ALA A 147 3.79 -21.83 18.74
N ASP A 148 4.67 -21.29 19.60
CA ASP A 148 4.93 -21.86 20.92
C ASP A 148 3.59 -22.08 21.65
N PRO A 149 3.32 -23.28 22.20
CA PRO A 149 2.07 -23.61 22.87
C PRO A 149 1.57 -22.55 23.85
N LYS A 150 2.46 -21.83 24.55
CA LYS A 150 2.08 -20.80 25.52
C LYS A 150 1.46 -19.55 24.90
N TYR A 151 1.69 -19.28 23.61
CA TYR A 151 1.13 -18.12 22.89
C TYR A 151 -0.14 -18.45 22.10
N ARG A 152 -0.49 -19.73 21.92
CA ARG A 152 -1.59 -20.16 21.04
C ARG A 152 -2.95 -19.59 21.41
N TYR A 153 -3.21 -19.37 22.69
CA TYR A 153 -4.51 -18.85 23.16
C TYR A 153 -4.75 -17.39 22.74
N GLY A 154 -3.68 -16.60 22.58
CA GLY A 154 -3.77 -15.21 22.17
C GLY A 154 -3.98 -15.03 20.66
N ILE A 155 -3.63 -16.03 19.85
CA ILE A 155 -3.60 -15.91 18.39
C ILE A 155 -5.00 -16.05 17.79
N TRP A 156 -5.30 -15.19 16.82
CA TRP A 156 -6.53 -15.22 16.03
C TRP A 156 -6.29 -14.60 14.64
N ILE A 157 -7.23 -14.81 13.73
CA ILE A 157 -7.14 -14.27 12.37
C ILE A 157 -8.38 -13.43 12.10
N ASP A 158 -8.20 -12.13 11.97
CA ASP A 158 -9.21 -11.20 11.47
C ASP A 158 -9.44 -11.48 9.98
N LEU A 159 -10.48 -12.25 9.70
CA LEU A 159 -10.84 -12.74 8.37
C LEU A 159 -11.73 -11.75 7.62
N ASN A 160 -12.39 -10.83 8.33
CA ASN A 160 -13.32 -9.86 7.76
C ASN A 160 -12.79 -8.41 7.78
N ASN A 161 -11.58 -8.19 8.32
CA ASN A 161 -10.86 -6.92 8.42
C ASN A 161 -11.60 -5.84 9.22
N ASP A 162 -12.38 -6.24 10.23
CA ASP A 162 -13.07 -5.27 11.09
C ASP A 162 -12.26 -4.86 12.33
N GLY A 163 -11.16 -5.58 12.63
CA GLY A 163 -10.28 -5.32 13.76
C GLY A 163 -10.86 -5.77 15.11
N GLU A 164 -11.95 -6.53 15.12
CA GLU A 164 -12.55 -7.05 16.34
C GLU A 164 -12.44 -8.57 16.38
N LYS A 165 -12.00 -9.12 17.52
CA LYS A 165 -11.88 -10.57 17.66
C LYS A 165 -13.26 -11.21 17.80
N GLN A 166 -13.72 -11.97 16.81
CA GLN A 166 -14.97 -12.75 16.95
C GLN A 166 -14.74 -14.26 17.10
N HIS A 167 -15.76 -14.96 17.59
CA HIS A 167 -15.68 -16.40 17.82
C HIS A 167 -15.30 -17.20 16.55
N SER A 168 -15.83 -16.81 15.39
CA SER A 168 -15.49 -17.43 14.08
C SER A 168 -14.02 -17.32 13.69
N GLU A 169 -13.30 -16.36 14.26
CA GLU A 169 -11.93 -15.98 13.92
C GLU A 169 -10.88 -16.55 14.88
N THR A 170 -11.36 -17.19 15.95
CA THR A 170 -10.50 -17.85 16.95
C THR A 170 -10.26 -19.33 16.66
N ASN A 171 -10.95 -19.89 15.66
CA ASN A 171 -10.81 -21.30 15.30
C ASN A 171 -9.54 -21.54 14.46
N ILE A 172 -8.38 -21.35 15.09
CA ILE A 172 -7.08 -21.55 14.45
C ILE A 172 -6.64 -23.00 14.60
N THR A 173 -6.26 -23.62 13.49
CA THR A 173 -5.61 -24.93 13.52
C THR A 173 -4.10 -24.73 13.42
N PHE A 174 -3.39 -25.15 14.46
CA PHE A 174 -1.92 -25.09 14.52
C PHE A 174 -1.30 -26.38 14.00
N ASP A 175 -0.07 -26.28 13.51
CA ASP A 175 0.78 -27.39 13.06
C ASP A 175 0.21 -28.20 11.87
N GLN A 176 -0.87 -27.73 11.25
CA GLN A 176 -1.52 -28.32 10.08
C GLN A 176 -2.05 -27.20 9.17
N GLU A 177 -2.18 -27.51 7.88
CA GLU A 177 -2.78 -26.58 6.92
C GLU A 177 -4.30 -26.56 7.12
N LYS A 178 -4.88 -25.37 7.07
CA LYS A 178 -6.32 -25.15 7.12
C LYS A 178 -6.76 -24.10 6.13
N ASN A 179 -7.91 -24.36 5.50
CA ASN A 179 -8.60 -23.41 4.66
C ASN A 179 -9.49 -22.49 5.50
N TYR A 180 -9.32 -21.18 5.32
CA TYR A 180 -10.14 -20.14 5.95
C TYR A 180 -10.93 -19.40 4.88
N THR A 181 -12.24 -19.28 5.08
CA THR A 181 -13.11 -18.50 4.18
C THR A 181 -12.91 -17.01 4.45
N LEU A 182 -12.63 -16.25 3.40
CA LEU A 182 -12.34 -14.82 3.48
C LEU A 182 -13.62 -14.00 3.66
N GLY A 183 -13.70 -13.19 4.71
CA GLY A 183 -14.70 -12.13 4.86
C GLY A 183 -14.24 -10.83 4.18
N ALA A 184 -12.93 -10.65 3.99
CA ALA A 184 -12.30 -9.52 3.33
C ALA A 184 -11.08 -9.97 2.50
N ARG A 185 -10.59 -9.06 1.63
CA ARG A 185 -9.38 -9.28 0.82
C ARG A 185 -8.08 -8.95 1.55
N THR A 186 -8.19 -8.19 2.63
CA THR A 186 -7.12 -8.01 3.61
C THR A 186 -7.50 -8.83 4.83
N ILE A 187 -6.56 -9.60 5.37
CA ILE A 187 -6.73 -10.30 6.64
C ILE A 187 -5.54 -10.00 7.54
N THR A 188 -5.79 -10.00 8.85
CA THR A 188 -4.74 -9.77 9.85
C THR A 188 -4.60 -10.99 10.74
N ILE A 189 -3.39 -11.54 10.84
CA ILE A 189 -3.07 -12.58 11.82
C ILE A 189 -2.51 -11.88 13.05
N TYR A 190 -3.19 -11.98 14.18
CA TYR A 190 -2.75 -11.41 15.46
C TYR A 190 -2.04 -12.47 16.30
N GLY A 191 -1.03 -12.01 17.03
CA GLY A 191 -0.25 -12.79 17.98
C GLY A 191 1.10 -13.30 17.46
N LYS A 192 1.86 -13.87 18.40
CA LYS A 192 3.25 -14.28 18.20
C LYS A 192 3.33 -15.67 17.57
N ILE A 193 3.60 -15.74 16.27
CA ILE A 193 3.74 -16.99 15.51
C ILE A 193 5.20 -17.24 15.12
N THR A 194 5.59 -18.50 15.01
CA THR A 194 6.95 -18.91 14.66
C THR A 194 7.03 -19.42 13.22
N THR A 195 5.93 -19.91 12.65
CA THR A 195 5.88 -20.37 11.26
C THR A 195 4.60 -19.88 10.60
N LEU A 196 4.73 -19.34 9.39
CA LEU A 196 3.62 -19.08 8.48
C LEU A 196 3.88 -19.75 7.13
N ASN A 197 2.96 -20.60 6.67
CA ASN A 197 2.81 -20.91 5.25
C ASN A 197 1.55 -20.25 4.74
N CYS A 198 1.71 -19.37 3.75
CA CYS A 198 0.65 -18.71 3.00
C CYS A 198 0.90 -18.85 1.49
N SER A 199 1.56 -19.94 1.09
CA SER A 199 1.82 -20.26 -0.31
C SER A 199 0.52 -20.40 -1.10
N ASN A 200 0.55 -20.08 -2.40
CA ASN A 200 -0.63 -20.19 -3.29
C ASN A 200 -1.82 -19.31 -2.83
N GLY A 201 -1.56 -18.28 -2.04
CA GLY A 201 -2.57 -17.38 -1.49
C GLY A 201 -3.08 -16.33 -2.48
N LYS A 202 -2.51 -16.24 -3.69
CA LYS A 202 -2.66 -15.09 -4.62
C LYS A 202 -2.36 -13.76 -3.93
N LEU A 203 -1.43 -13.76 -2.97
CA LEU A 203 -1.05 -12.57 -2.22
C LEU A 203 -0.33 -11.59 -3.14
N TYR A 204 -0.72 -10.33 -3.13
CA TYR A 204 0.02 -9.25 -3.81
C TYR A 204 0.73 -8.34 -2.80
N ASN A 205 0.38 -8.43 -1.53
CA ASN A 205 1.10 -7.81 -0.43
C ASN A 205 1.12 -8.74 0.80
N LEU A 206 2.24 -8.71 1.53
CA LEU A 206 2.47 -9.49 2.73
C LEU A 206 3.35 -8.67 3.68
N SER A 207 2.80 -8.30 4.82
CA SER A 207 3.49 -7.54 5.88
C SER A 207 3.75 -8.45 7.06
N VAL A 208 5.02 -8.65 7.39
CA VAL A 208 5.51 -9.59 8.41
C VAL A 208 6.35 -8.91 9.49
N GLU A 209 6.60 -7.62 9.36
CA GLU A 209 7.57 -6.85 10.15
C GLU A 209 7.21 -6.76 11.63
N ASN A 210 5.93 -6.93 11.98
CA ASN A 210 5.46 -6.91 13.35
C ASN A 210 5.49 -8.29 14.02
N ASN A 211 5.94 -9.34 13.33
CA ASN A 211 6.10 -10.69 13.90
C ASN A 211 7.57 -11.07 14.10
N LYS A 212 8.20 -10.48 15.11
CA LYS A 212 9.64 -10.64 15.39
C LYS A 212 10.05 -12.06 15.78
N ALA A 213 9.09 -12.92 16.14
CA ALA A 213 9.32 -14.32 16.51
C ALA A 213 9.28 -15.28 15.31
N LEU A 214 9.03 -14.78 14.10
CA LEU A 214 8.91 -15.60 12.90
C LEU A 214 10.27 -16.25 12.56
N GLU A 215 10.30 -17.58 12.59
CA GLU A 215 11.45 -18.42 12.29
C GLU A 215 11.34 -19.04 10.89
N GLU A 216 10.12 -19.26 10.40
CA GLU A 216 9.87 -19.86 9.08
C GLU A 216 8.77 -19.10 8.34
N LEU A 217 9.07 -18.70 7.10
CA LEU A 217 8.11 -18.05 6.23
C LEU A 217 8.08 -18.76 4.88
N ASN A 218 6.92 -19.28 4.51
CA ASN A 218 6.64 -19.78 3.17
C ASN A 218 5.55 -18.95 2.51
N CYS A 219 5.94 -18.12 1.55
CA CYS A 219 5.08 -17.31 0.69
C CYS A 219 5.27 -17.64 -0.80
N LEU A 220 5.68 -18.89 -1.10
CA LEU A 220 5.79 -19.45 -2.45
C LEU A 220 4.53 -19.20 -3.29
N ASN A 221 4.73 -18.94 -4.59
CA ASN A 221 3.67 -18.88 -5.59
C ASN A 221 2.57 -17.87 -5.23
N ASN A 222 2.99 -16.60 -5.17
CA ASN A 222 2.14 -15.44 -4.96
C ASN A 222 2.50 -14.38 -6.03
N SER A 223 1.98 -13.17 -5.87
CA SER A 223 2.22 -12.03 -6.76
C SER A 223 2.97 -10.90 -6.07
N LEU A 224 3.83 -11.22 -5.09
CA LEU A 224 4.56 -10.23 -4.31
C LEU A 224 5.61 -9.53 -5.18
N THR A 225 5.64 -8.20 -5.15
CA THR A 225 6.68 -7.37 -5.78
C THR A 225 7.71 -6.85 -4.76
N ILE A 226 7.31 -6.80 -3.49
CA ILE A 226 8.11 -6.38 -2.35
C ILE A 226 7.86 -7.38 -1.22
N LEU A 227 8.91 -7.72 -0.47
CA LEU A 227 8.84 -8.49 0.76
C LEU A 227 9.89 -7.94 1.73
N ASP A 228 9.43 -7.31 2.81
CA ASP A 228 10.31 -6.81 3.87
C ASP A 228 10.35 -7.83 5.02
N VAL A 229 11.53 -8.41 5.25
CA VAL A 229 11.80 -9.36 6.34
C VAL A 229 12.80 -8.81 7.35
N SER A 230 13.11 -7.51 7.30
CA SER A 230 14.18 -6.87 8.07
C SER A 230 13.99 -6.97 9.59
N GLN A 231 12.75 -7.05 10.06
CA GLN A 231 12.42 -7.15 11.48
C GLN A 231 12.36 -8.61 11.98
N ASN A 232 12.32 -9.59 11.08
CA ASN A 232 12.23 -11.02 11.40
C ASN A 232 13.63 -11.59 11.64
N THR A 233 14.35 -11.04 12.62
CA THR A 233 15.75 -11.40 12.90
C THR A 233 15.93 -12.87 13.33
N ALA A 234 14.86 -13.52 13.79
CA ALA A 234 14.81 -14.95 14.12
C ALA A 234 14.60 -15.86 12.89
N LEU A 235 14.38 -15.31 11.70
CA LEU A 235 14.05 -16.07 10.50
C LEU A 235 15.21 -17.00 10.09
N GLN A 236 14.90 -18.29 10.01
CA GLN A 236 15.81 -19.39 9.66
C GLN A 236 15.53 -19.94 8.26
N ASN A 237 14.26 -20.03 7.86
CA ASN A 237 13.88 -20.58 6.57
C ASN A 237 12.94 -19.62 5.84
N LEU A 238 13.32 -19.21 4.63
CA LEU A 238 12.52 -18.35 3.77
C LEU A 238 12.31 -19.01 2.41
N TRP A 239 11.04 -19.22 2.08
CA TRP A 239 10.56 -19.66 0.78
C TRP A 239 9.72 -18.54 0.15
N CYS A 240 10.30 -17.80 -0.77
CA CYS A 240 9.66 -16.70 -1.49
C CYS A 240 9.76 -16.86 -3.02
N GLN A 241 10.04 -18.07 -3.49
CA GLN A 241 10.09 -18.39 -4.90
C GLN A 241 8.74 -18.21 -5.61
N MET A 242 8.75 -18.12 -6.95
CA MET A 242 7.56 -17.92 -7.79
C MET A 242 6.77 -16.67 -7.35
N ASN A 243 7.44 -15.53 -7.36
CA ASN A 243 6.86 -14.22 -7.11
C ASN A 243 7.40 -13.23 -8.17
N PHE A 244 7.22 -11.92 -7.95
CA PHE A 244 7.73 -10.87 -8.84
C PHE A 244 8.72 -9.94 -8.15
N LEU A 245 9.45 -10.45 -7.14
CA LEU A 245 10.43 -9.66 -6.38
C LEU A 245 11.55 -9.20 -7.29
N THR A 246 11.85 -7.89 -7.28
CA THR A 246 13.01 -7.31 -7.95
C THR A 246 14.21 -7.14 -7.02
N ILE A 247 13.94 -7.14 -5.71
CA ILE A 247 14.90 -7.08 -4.62
C ILE A 247 14.42 -7.96 -3.46
N ILE A 248 15.36 -8.57 -2.75
CA ILE A 248 15.12 -9.18 -1.44
C ILE A 248 16.32 -8.85 -0.56
N ASP A 249 16.08 -8.11 0.53
CA ASP A 249 17.11 -7.78 1.52
C ASP A 249 16.99 -8.75 2.69
N VAL A 250 18.03 -9.58 2.87
CA VAL A 250 18.14 -10.55 3.97
C VAL A 250 19.24 -10.18 4.96
N SER A 251 19.77 -8.96 4.91
CA SER A 251 20.92 -8.52 5.72
C SER A 251 20.71 -8.61 7.23
N GLN A 252 19.45 -8.49 7.69
CA GLN A 252 19.09 -8.58 9.10
C GLN A 252 18.79 -10.03 9.56
N ASN A 253 18.53 -10.95 8.63
CA ASN A 253 18.17 -12.33 8.94
C ASN A 253 19.43 -13.19 9.15
N LYS A 254 20.23 -12.86 10.16
CA LYS A 254 21.53 -13.52 10.43
C LYS A 254 21.39 -15.00 10.80
N ALA A 255 20.22 -15.41 11.29
CA ALA A 255 19.88 -16.79 11.59
C ALA A 255 19.48 -17.62 10.35
N LEU A 256 19.38 -17.01 9.17
CA LEU A 256 18.89 -17.66 7.95
C LEU A 256 19.80 -18.82 7.54
N LYS A 257 19.22 -20.02 7.48
CA LYS A 257 19.83 -21.30 7.08
C LYS A 257 19.44 -21.72 5.68
N LYS A 258 18.22 -21.36 5.25
CA LYS A 258 17.68 -21.70 3.95
C LYS A 258 16.98 -20.52 3.31
N LEU A 259 17.37 -20.21 2.07
CA LEU A 259 16.73 -19.21 1.22
C LEU A 259 16.39 -19.81 -0.15
N GLU A 260 15.10 -19.86 -0.47
CA GLU A 260 14.60 -20.18 -1.81
C GLU A 260 13.88 -18.94 -2.38
N CYS A 261 14.51 -18.28 -3.34
CA CYS A 261 14.00 -17.09 -4.01
C CYS A 261 14.05 -17.21 -5.55
N TYR A 262 14.08 -18.44 -6.06
CA TYR A 262 14.05 -18.74 -7.49
C TYR A 262 12.70 -18.36 -8.15
N TYR A 263 12.64 -18.24 -9.49
CA TYR A 263 11.46 -17.70 -10.18
C TYR A 263 11.02 -16.33 -9.63
N ASN A 264 11.93 -15.37 -9.67
CA ASN A 264 11.67 -13.97 -9.37
C ASN A 264 12.31 -13.08 -10.46
N ARG A 265 12.49 -11.79 -10.18
CA ARG A 265 13.11 -10.81 -11.10
C ARG A 265 14.31 -10.13 -10.44
N LEU A 266 15.00 -10.84 -9.55
CA LEU A 266 16.15 -10.32 -8.81
C LEU A 266 17.30 -10.02 -9.78
N THR A 267 17.86 -8.82 -9.70
CA THR A 267 19.06 -8.43 -10.47
C THR A 267 20.34 -8.54 -9.65
N THR A 268 20.20 -8.57 -8.32
CA THR A 268 21.27 -8.69 -7.34
C THR A 268 20.77 -9.49 -6.14
N LEU A 269 21.69 -10.05 -5.37
CA LEU A 269 21.41 -10.72 -4.11
C LEU A 269 22.65 -10.59 -3.21
N ASP A 270 22.50 -10.01 -2.03
CA ASP A 270 23.57 -9.96 -1.03
C ASP A 270 23.25 -10.92 0.11
N ILE A 271 24.14 -11.89 0.33
CA ILE A 271 24.07 -12.87 1.41
C ILE A 271 25.24 -12.75 2.41
N SER A 272 25.98 -11.63 2.35
CA SER A 272 27.21 -11.41 3.13
C SER A 272 26.99 -11.48 4.64
N GLN A 273 25.78 -11.19 5.12
CA GLN A 273 25.43 -11.24 6.55
C GLN A 273 24.89 -12.59 7.00
N ASN A 274 24.49 -13.47 6.08
CA ASN A 274 23.77 -14.71 6.39
C ASN A 274 24.74 -15.88 6.59
N LYS A 275 25.58 -15.77 7.63
CA LYS A 275 26.66 -16.73 7.91
C LYS A 275 26.18 -18.15 8.26
N SER A 276 24.87 -18.34 8.46
CA SER A 276 24.25 -19.63 8.77
C SER A 276 23.66 -20.37 7.56
N LEU A 277 23.65 -19.77 6.36
CA LEU A 277 23.07 -20.38 5.15
C LEU A 277 23.74 -21.70 4.75
N GLY A 278 23.01 -22.82 4.72
CA GLY A 278 23.45 -24.09 4.13
C GLY A 278 22.74 -24.41 2.81
N TRP A 279 21.64 -23.71 2.50
CA TRP A 279 20.87 -23.93 1.28
C TRP A 279 20.46 -22.60 0.66
N LEU A 280 20.78 -22.43 -0.62
CA LEU A 280 20.46 -21.21 -1.37
C LEU A 280 19.98 -21.56 -2.79
N SER A 281 18.79 -21.11 -3.18
CA SER A 281 18.26 -21.27 -4.55
C SER A 281 17.78 -19.93 -5.06
N PHE A 282 18.39 -19.43 -6.13
CA PHE A 282 18.03 -18.16 -6.76
C PHE A 282 18.12 -18.25 -8.29
N ASP A 283 18.10 -19.46 -8.84
CA ASP A 283 17.89 -19.74 -10.25
C ASP A 283 16.59 -19.09 -10.77
N ASN A 284 16.48 -18.99 -12.07
CA ASN A 284 15.40 -18.32 -12.78
C ASN A 284 15.14 -16.88 -12.27
N ASN A 285 16.19 -16.05 -12.33
CA ASN A 285 16.18 -14.64 -11.96
C ASN A 285 16.87 -13.80 -13.06
N GLN A 286 17.35 -12.60 -12.76
CA GLN A 286 17.99 -11.68 -13.73
C GLN A 286 19.41 -11.26 -13.28
N ILE A 287 20.09 -12.10 -12.50
CA ILE A 287 21.39 -11.81 -11.89
C ILE A 287 22.52 -11.92 -12.92
N LYS A 288 23.16 -10.80 -13.22
CA LYS A 288 24.27 -10.75 -14.19
C LYS A 288 25.59 -11.22 -13.58
N LYS A 289 26.54 -11.61 -14.43
CA LYS A 289 27.77 -12.32 -14.03
C LYS A 289 28.51 -11.68 -12.86
N ALA A 290 28.67 -10.35 -12.87
CA ALA A 290 29.37 -9.65 -11.80
C ALA A 290 28.67 -9.82 -10.43
N ALA A 291 27.34 -9.72 -10.41
CA ALA A 291 26.55 -9.94 -9.20
C ALA A 291 26.56 -11.44 -8.80
N MET A 292 26.45 -12.36 -9.76
CA MET A 292 26.56 -13.81 -9.52
C MET A 292 27.90 -14.18 -8.84
N ASN A 293 29.01 -13.62 -9.35
CA ASN A 293 30.34 -13.77 -8.75
C ASN A 293 30.39 -13.23 -7.32
N ALA A 294 29.71 -12.12 -7.04
CA ALA A 294 29.62 -11.57 -5.69
C ALA A 294 28.84 -12.50 -4.75
N VAL A 295 27.71 -13.08 -5.19
CA VAL A 295 26.94 -14.05 -4.39
C VAL A 295 27.81 -15.26 -4.02
N LEU A 296 28.46 -15.88 -5.00
CA LEU A 296 29.32 -17.05 -4.76
C LEU A 296 30.53 -16.72 -3.87
N GLY A 297 31.13 -15.53 -4.05
CA GLY A 297 32.20 -15.05 -3.20
C GLY A 297 31.76 -14.79 -1.74
N ALA A 298 30.49 -14.46 -1.53
CA ALA A 298 29.94 -14.18 -0.21
C ALA A 298 29.50 -15.45 0.55
N LEU A 299 29.44 -16.62 -0.11
CA LEU A 299 29.05 -17.87 0.52
C LEU A 299 29.92 -18.14 1.77
N PRO A 300 29.31 -18.55 2.90
CA PRO A 300 30.03 -18.87 4.14
C PRO A 300 30.78 -20.20 4.03
N GLU A 301 31.82 -20.38 4.83
CA GLU A 301 32.48 -21.69 4.98
C GLU A 301 31.54 -22.70 5.65
N ARG A 302 31.58 -23.95 5.17
CA ARG A 302 30.77 -25.06 5.67
C ARG A 302 31.64 -26.24 6.07
N SER A 303 31.16 -27.06 7.00
CA SER A 303 31.73 -28.38 7.24
C SER A 303 31.38 -29.31 6.07
N THR A 304 32.22 -30.32 5.84
CA THR A 304 31.93 -31.37 4.85
C THR A 304 30.68 -32.18 5.18
N SER A 305 30.24 -32.17 6.44
CA SER A 305 28.99 -32.78 6.91
C SER A 305 27.73 -31.97 6.59
N ASP A 306 27.85 -30.69 6.24
CA ASP A 306 26.69 -29.78 6.12
C ASP A 306 25.90 -29.98 4.82
N GLU A 307 26.48 -30.71 3.85
CA GLU A 307 25.92 -30.94 2.52
C GLU A 307 25.39 -29.66 1.82
N ALA A 308 26.10 -28.54 1.98
CA ALA A 308 25.62 -27.24 1.54
C ALA A 308 25.42 -27.17 0.01
N LYS A 309 24.30 -26.57 -0.42
CA LYS A 309 23.91 -26.51 -1.85
C LYS A 309 23.51 -25.12 -2.28
N VAL A 310 23.99 -24.71 -3.45
CA VAL A 310 23.56 -23.50 -4.13
C VAL A 310 23.08 -23.80 -5.55
N TYR A 311 21.89 -23.34 -5.88
CA TYR A 311 21.27 -23.46 -7.21
C TYR A 311 21.25 -22.09 -7.88
N ILE A 312 22.00 -21.97 -8.98
CA ILE A 312 22.32 -20.65 -9.57
C ILE A 312 21.65 -20.40 -10.91
N GLN A 313 21.24 -21.45 -11.62
CA GLN A 313 20.65 -21.30 -12.95
C GLN A 313 19.73 -22.46 -13.33
N MET A 314 18.62 -22.16 -13.97
CA MET A 314 17.67 -23.08 -14.59
C MET A 314 17.72 -22.94 -16.11
N LYS A 315 18.54 -23.76 -16.76
CA LYS A 315 18.94 -23.58 -18.17
C LYS A 315 17.78 -23.68 -19.16
N ASP A 316 16.80 -24.54 -18.88
CA ASP A 316 15.69 -24.80 -19.80
C ASP A 316 14.54 -23.80 -19.67
N SER A 317 14.63 -22.85 -18.73
CA SER A 317 13.58 -21.87 -18.54
C SER A 317 13.77 -20.66 -19.45
N ALA A 318 12.70 -20.25 -20.14
CA ALA A 318 12.70 -19.06 -20.99
C ALA A 318 12.81 -17.75 -20.19
N GLU A 319 12.46 -17.78 -18.91
CA GLU A 319 12.51 -16.62 -18.00
C GLU A 319 13.86 -16.51 -17.26
N GLU A 320 14.76 -17.46 -17.45
CA GLU A 320 16.08 -17.44 -16.83
C GLU A 320 16.96 -16.37 -17.48
N GLY A 321 17.33 -15.36 -16.69
CA GLY A 321 18.23 -14.29 -17.06
C GLY A 321 19.50 -14.24 -16.21
N ASN A 322 19.71 -15.20 -15.31
CA ASN A 322 20.96 -15.36 -14.59
C ASN A 322 22.08 -15.75 -15.56
N GLU A 323 23.21 -15.06 -15.44
CA GLU A 323 24.43 -15.41 -16.16
C GLU A 323 25.33 -16.28 -15.30
N LEU A 324 26.06 -17.18 -15.95
CA LEU A 324 27.01 -18.02 -15.24
C LEU A 324 28.18 -17.23 -14.65
N PRO A 325 28.67 -17.64 -13.47
CA PRO A 325 29.86 -17.05 -12.85
C PRO A 325 31.12 -17.40 -13.63
N ASP A 326 32.23 -16.77 -13.25
CA ASP A 326 33.55 -17.25 -13.65
C ASP A 326 33.86 -18.60 -13.00
N ALA A 327 34.57 -19.47 -13.72
CA ALA A 327 34.94 -20.80 -13.21
C ALA A 327 35.71 -20.73 -11.87
N ALA A 328 36.53 -19.69 -11.68
CA ALA A 328 37.23 -19.45 -10.42
C ALA A 328 36.29 -19.26 -9.22
N LYS A 329 35.10 -18.66 -9.42
CA LYS A 329 34.11 -18.47 -8.36
C LYS A 329 33.35 -19.74 -8.01
N VAL A 330 33.14 -20.63 -8.98
CA VAL A 330 32.63 -21.98 -8.70
C VAL A 330 33.64 -22.77 -7.86
N ILE A 331 34.93 -22.71 -8.21
CA ILE A 331 36.00 -23.35 -7.43
C ILE A 331 36.05 -22.78 -6.01
N GLU A 332 35.96 -21.45 -5.85
CA GLU A 332 35.92 -20.81 -4.52
C GLU A 332 34.74 -21.31 -3.67
N ALA A 333 33.55 -21.43 -4.23
CA ALA A 333 32.38 -21.98 -3.55
C ALA A 333 32.61 -23.44 -3.11
N LYS A 334 33.19 -24.27 -3.99
CA LYS A 334 33.53 -25.66 -3.69
C LYS A 334 34.58 -25.79 -2.57
N MET A 335 35.59 -24.92 -2.54
CA MET A 335 36.58 -24.88 -1.45
C MET A 335 35.94 -24.53 -0.10
N LYS A 336 34.83 -23.80 -0.12
CA LYS A 336 33.99 -23.51 1.07
C LYS A 336 32.99 -24.64 1.38
N ASN A 337 33.13 -25.81 0.75
CA ASN A 337 32.28 -26.99 0.87
C ASN A 337 30.83 -26.81 0.38
N TRP A 338 30.63 -25.96 -0.65
CA TRP A 338 29.36 -25.86 -1.36
C TRP A 338 29.33 -26.69 -2.63
N LYS A 339 28.22 -27.39 -2.85
CA LYS A 339 27.88 -27.98 -4.15
C LYS A 339 27.11 -26.94 -4.96
N VAL A 340 27.59 -26.66 -6.18
CA VAL A 340 27.03 -25.62 -7.05
C VAL A 340 26.27 -26.29 -8.19
N TYR A 341 24.98 -26.01 -8.29
CA TYR A 341 24.07 -26.68 -9.21
C TYR A 341 23.48 -25.75 -10.26
N GLN A 342 23.30 -26.31 -11.45
CA GLN A 342 22.36 -25.86 -12.46
C GLN A 342 21.23 -26.89 -12.60
N PHE A 343 20.03 -26.44 -12.93
CA PHE A 343 18.95 -27.31 -13.36
C PHE A 343 18.92 -27.37 -14.89
N GLU A 344 19.10 -28.57 -15.46
CA GLU A 344 19.16 -28.81 -16.91
C GLU A 344 18.54 -30.18 -17.24
N ASN A 345 17.66 -30.22 -18.24
CA ASN A 345 16.88 -31.36 -18.71
C ASN A 345 16.13 -32.10 -17.59
N GLY A 346 15.51 -31.35 -16.67
CA GLY A 346 14.73 -31.91 -15.56
C GLY A 346 15.59 -32.52 -14.44
N LYS A 347 16.89 -32.22 -14.38
CA LYS A 347 17.82 -32.78 -13.40
C LYS A 347 18.79 -31.72 -12.86
N ASP A 348 19.22 -31.94 -11.63
CA ASP A 348 20.33 -31.21 -11.01
C ASP A 348 21.64 -31.65 -11.66
N LYS A 349 22.42 -30.69 -12.15
CA LYS A 349 23.76 -30.86 -12.69
C LYS A 349 24.74 -30.04 -11.87
N GLU A 350 25.68 -30.72 -11.22
CA GLU A 350 26.75 -30.06 -10.48
C GLU A 350 27.77 -29.47 -11.47
N LEU A 351 28.09 -28.19 -11.30
CA LEU A 351 29.18 -27.48 -12.02
C LEU A 351 30.53 -27.82 -11.45
#